data_AF-A0A4U5U0L8-F1
#
_entry.id   AF-A0A4U5U0L8-F1
#
_cell.length_a   1.000
_cell.length_b   1.000
_cell.length_c   1.000
_cell.angle_alpha   90.00
_cell.angle_beta   90.00
_cell.angle_gamma   90.00
#
_symmetry.space_group_name_H-M   'P 1'
#
loop_
_entity.id
_entity.type
_entity.pdbx_description
1 polymer ?
#
loop_
_entity_poly.entity_id
_entity_poly.type
_entity_poly.pdbx_seq_one_letter_code
_entity_poly.pdbx_strand_id
1 'polypeptide(L)'
;MYTIPGDVGIYYDDDGRKFVSILMRFWYLTSARLPDNDMEGTRFFQVAIGGEGEAETKRLLTANYEFQREFTKGVPPDWTITRIEHSKLLD
;
A
#
# COMPACT_ATOMS: atom_id res chain seq x y z
N MET A 1 -1.13 8.55 11.50
CA MET A 1 -1.72 8.31 10.16
C MET A 1 -1.97 9.67 9.55
N TYR A 2 -1.29 10.00 8.44
CA TYR A 2 -1.51 11.25 7.69
C TYR A 2 -2.35 10.88 6.47
N THR A 3 -3.51 11.49 6.32
CA THR A 3 -4.45 11.23 5.21
C THR A 3 -4.67 12.54 4.46
N ILE A 4 -4.45 12.55 3.15
CA ILE A 4 -4.82 13.69 2.29
C ILE A 4 -6.29 13.55 1.84
N PRO A 5 -6.97 14.64 1.47
CA PRO A 5 -8.37 14.59 1.01
C PRO A 5 -8.65 13.65 -0.18
N GLY A 6 -7.62 13.17 -0.89
CA GLY A 6 -7.73 12.16 -1.95
C GLY A 6 -7.62 10.71 -1.47
N ASP A 7 -7.23 10.45 -0.23
CA ASP A 7 -7.05 9.09 0.30
C ASP A 7 -8.36 8.46 0.81
N VAL A 8 -9.42 9.26 0.98
CA VAL A 8 -10.73 8.78 1.42
C VAL A 8 -11.81 9.36 0.51
N GLY A 9 -12.50 8.48 -0.21
CA GLY A 9 -13.62 8.84 -1.07
C GLY A 9 -14.93 8.26 -0.54
N ILE A 10 -16.01 9.03 -0.54
CA ILE A 10 -17.37 8.53 -0.34
C ILE A 10 -18.12 8.72 -1.64
N TYR A 11 -18.75 7.66 -2.14
CA TYR A 11 -19.55 7.73 -3.35
C TYR A 11 -20.85 6.95 -3.22
N TYR A 12 -21.77 7.24 -4.13
CA TYR A 12 -23.06 6.58 -4.27
C TYR A 12 -23.13 6.00 -5.66
N ASP A 13 -23.68 4.80 -5.79
CA ASP A 13 -23.96 4.23 -7.11
C ASP A 13 -25.38 4.56 -7.59
N ASP A 14 -25.72 4.10 -8.79
CA ASP A 14 -27.02 4.36 -9.43
C ASP A 14 -28.19 3.73 -8.67
N ASP A 15 -27.94 2.69 -7.86
CA ASP A 15 -28.92 2.03 -7.00
C ASP A 15 -29.07 2.72 -5.62
N GLY A 16 -28.33 3.80 -5.38
CA GLY A 16 -28.33 4.55 -4.12
C GLY A 16 -27.55 3.88 -2.98
N ARG A 17 -26.77 2.82 -3.27
CA ARG A 17 -25.86 2.21 -2.30
C ARG A 17 -24.73 3.17 -1.99
N LYS A 18 -24.27 3.15 -0.75
CA LYS A 18 -23.22 4.05 -0.26
C LYS A 18 -21.93 3.29 -0.06
N PHE A 19 -20.83 3.81 -0.59
CA PHE A 19 -19.50 3.22 -0.43
C PHE A 19 -18.51 4.21 0.19
N VAL A 20 -17.53 3.66 0.89
CA VAL A 20 -16.26 4.36 1.17
C VAL A 20 -15.15 3.63 0.42
N SER A 21 -14.23 4.39 -0.15
CA SER A 21 -12.94 3.91 -0.62
C SER A 21 -11.83 4.56 0.21
N ILE A 22 -10.87 3.77 0.66
CA ILE A 22 -9.67 4.24 1.36
C ILE A 22 -8.45 3.78 0.58
N LEU A 23 -7.68 4.73 0.06
CA LEU A 23 -6.37 4.50 -0.51
C LEU A 23 -5.33 4.52 0.62
N MET A 24 -4.58 3.43 0.75
CA MET A 24 -3.51 3.30 1.73
C MET A 24 -2.17 3.03 1.05
N ARG A 25 -1.14 3.82 1.40
CA ARG A 25 0.24 3.56 1.01
C ARG A 25 1.02 2.94 2.16
N PHE A 26 1.48 1.71 1.95
CA PHE A 26 2.41 1.02 2.82
C PHE A 26 3.84 1.25 2.36
N TRP A 27 4.75 1.35 3.32
CA TRP A 27 6.19 1.41 3.10
C TRP A 27 6.82 0.22 3.82
N TYR A 28 7.64 -0.56 3.13
CA TYR A 28 8.28 -1.75 3.71
C TYR A 28 9.74 -1.87 3.29
N LEU A 29 10.55 -2.44 4.19
CA LEU A 29 11.96 -2.71 3.96
C LEU A 29 12.14 -4.17 3.53
N THR A 30 12.93 -4.40 2.48
CA THR A 30 13.29 -5.75 2.02
C THR A 30 14.80 -5.91 1.84
N SER A 31 15.33 -7.09 2.15
CA SER A 31 16.69 -7.53 1.80
C SER A 31 16.78 -8.23 0.45
N ALA A 32 15.64 -8.40 -0.25
CA ALA A 32 15.64 -9.09 -1.53
C ALA A 32 16.55 -8.34 -2.53
N ARG A 33 17.40 -9.11 -3.24
CA ARG A 33 18.27 -8.57 -4.29
C ARG A 33 17.45 -8.46 -5.56
N LEU A 34 17.07 -7.24 -5.92
CA LEU A 34 16.19 -6.98 -7.06
C LEU A 34 16.99 -6.36 -8.21
N PRO A 35 16.60 -6.56 -9.47
CA PRO A 35 17.16 -5.80 -10.57
C PRO A 35 16.87 -4.31 -10.37
N ASP A 36 17.85 -3.45 -10.62
CA ASP A 36 17.71 -2.00 -10.38
C ASP A 36 16.90 -1.28 -11.45
N ASN A 37 16.43 -1.99 -12.48
CA ASN A 37 16.16 -1.36 -13.76
C ASN A 37 14.75 -0.75 -13.98
N ASP A 38 13.78 -0.89 -13.07
CA ASP A 38 12.39 -0.52 -13.44
C ASP A 38 11.47 -0.05 -12.30
N MET A 39 11.98 0.23 -11.10
CA MET A 39 11.09 0.56 -9.97
C MET A 39 11.11 2.06 -9.62
N GLU A 40 10.27 2.84 -10.31
CA GLU A 40 9.92 4.20 -9.87
C GLU A 40 9.54 4.18 -8.38
N GLY A 41 10.17 5.07 -7.60
CA GLY A 41 9.88 5.23 -6.17
C GLY A 41 10.75 4.39 -5.20
N THR A 42 11.68 3.57 -5.69
CA THR A 42 12.60 2.82 -4.82
C THR A 42 13.64 3.75 -4.19
N ARG A 43 13.73 3.78 -2.86
CA ARG A 43 14.85 4.42 -2.16
C ARG A 43 15.73 3.35 -1.53
N PHE A 44 17.02 3.42 -1.84
CA PHE A 44 18.03 2.51 -1.32
C PHE A 44 18.62 3.06 -0.02
N PHE A 45 18.71 2.20 1.01
CA PHE A 45 19.35 2.56 2.27
C PHE A 45 20.26 1.42 2.73
N GLN A 46 21.47 1.77 3.17
CA GLN A 46 22.33 0.82 3.89
C GLN A 46 22.02 0.96 5.38
N VAL A 47 21.63 -0.14 6.02
CA VAL A 47 21.35 -0.16 7.46
C VAL A 47 22.27 -1.19 8.09
N ALA A 48 23.19 -0.75 8.95
CA ALA A 48 23.93 -1.66 9.83
C ALA A 48 23.01 -2.06 10.99
N ILE A 49 22.40 -3.25 10.90
CA ILE A 49 21.57 -3.80 11.97
C ILE A 49 22.47 -4.69 12.84
N GLY A 50 22.77 -4.22 14.06
CA GLY A 50 23.60 -4.93 15.03
C GLY A 50 25.08 -4.53 14.91
N GLY A 51 25.66 -4.04 16.02
CA GLY A 51 27.08 -3.71 16.07
C GLY A 51 27.95 -4.90 15.65
N GLU A 52 28.96 -4.59 14.83
CA GLU A 52 30.00 -5.50 14.31
C GLU A 52 29.59 -6.48 13.19
N GLY A 53 28.36 -6.46 12.69
CA GLY A 53 27.92 -7.25 11.52
C GLY A 53 28.02 -6.50 10.18
N GLU A 54 28.27 -7.23 9.08
CA GLU A 54 28.28 -6.70 7.71
C GLU A 54 27.03 -5.82 7.44
N ALA A 55 27.23 -4.66 6.82
CA ALA A 55 26.13 -3.75 6.52
C ALA A 55 25.15 -4.41 5.53
N GLU A 56 23.92 -4.67 5.97
CA GLU A 56 22.87 -5.15 5.08
C GLU A 56 22.30 -3.97 4.27
N THR A 57 22.32 -4.11 2.95
CA THR A 57 21.61 -3.20 2.07
C THR A 57 20.12 -3.55 2.11
N LYS A 58 19.28 -2.60 2.54
CA LYS A 58 17.82 -2.73 2.53
C LYS A 58 17.24 -1.80 1.46
N ARG A 59 16.17 -2.24 0.82
CA ARG A 59 15.40 -1.43 -0.14
C ARG A 59 14.09 -1.02 0.52
N LEU A 60 13.79 0.28 0.49
CA LEU A 60 12.50 0.81 0.92
C LEU A 60 11.56 0.87 -0.28
N LEU A 61 10.49 0.09 -0.20
CA LEU A 61 9.49 -0.07 -1.25
C LEU A 61 8.13 0.45 -0.79
N THR A 62 7.29 0.79 -1.76
CA THR A 62 5.92 1.23 -1.51
C THR A 62 4.91 0.28 -2.14
N ALA A 63 3.79 0.06 -1.48
CA ALA A 63 2.62 -0.58 -2.05
C ALA A 63 1.36 0.26 -1.74
N ASN A 64 0.52 0.50 -2.74
CA ASN A 64 -0.77 1.15 -2.59
C ASN A 64 -1.88 0.10 -2.62
N TYR A 65 -2.82 0.20 -1.70
CA TYR A 65 -4.01 -0.64 -1.64
C TYR A 65 -5.24 0.25 -1.60
N GLU A 66 -6.25 -0.09 -2.37
CA GLU A 66 -7.58 0.51 -2.24
C GLU A 66 -8.50 -0.46 -1.51
N PHE A 67 -9.00 -0.03 -0.37
CA PHE A 67 -9.98 -0.76 0.42
C PHE A 67 -11.35 -0.11 0.24
N GLN A 68 -12.31 -0.89 -0.21
CA GLN A 68 -13.68 -0.46 -0.38
C GLN A 68 -14.60 -1.16 0.62
N ARG A 69 -15.55 -0.41 1.16
CA ARG A 69 -16.64 -0.94 2.00
C ARG A 69 -17.97 -0.30 1.66
N GLU A 70 -19.02 -1.12 1.68
CA GLU A 70 -20.41 -0.67 1.59
C GLU A 70 -20.97 -0.26 2.98
N PHE A 71 -21.71 0.84 3.01
CA PHE A 71 -22.35 1.43 4.21
C PHE A 71 -23.88 1.30 4.22
N THR A 72 -24.45 0.61 3.24
CA THR A 72 -25.89 0.35 3.18
C THR A 72 -26.34 -0.40 4.43
N LYS A 73 -27.47 0.03 5.01
CA LYS A 73 -27.98 -0.57 6.26
C LYS A 73 -28.26 -2.06 6.06
N GLY A 74 -27.70 -2.89 6.94
CA GLY A 74 -27.87 -4.35 6.90
C GLY A 74 -26.77 -5.09 6.16
N VAL A 75 -25.84 -4.40 5.49
CA VAL A 75 -24.67 -5.03 4.86
C VAL A 75 -23.59 -5.31 5.92
N PRO A 76 -22.93 -6.48 5.88
CA PRO A 76 -21.80 -6.79 6.74
C PRO A 76 -20.67 -5.75 6.63
N PRO A 77 -19.90 -5.52 7.71
CA PRO A 77 -18.83 -4.53 7.72
C PRO A 77 -17.55 -4.99 7.00
N ASP A 78 -17.69 -5.76 5.93
CA ASP A 78 -16.59 -6.36 5.20
C ASP A 78 -15.89 -5.32 4.31
N TRP A 79 -14.59 -5.50 4.14
CA TRP A 79 -13.76 -4.68 3.27
C TRP A 79 -13.25 -5.53 2.11
N THR A 80 -13.35 -4.98 0.91
CA THR A 80 -12.81 -5.60 -0.31
C THR A 80 -11.63 -4.80 -0.80
N ILE A 81 -10.55 -5.48 -1.20
CA ILE A 81 -9.43 -4.83 -1.86
C ILE A 81 -9.77 -4.73 -3.34
N THR A 82 -9.95 -3.50 -3.84
CA THR A 82 -10.38 -3.24 -5.24
C THR A 82 -9.20 -2.94 -6.16
N ARG A 83 -8.08 -2.46 -5.60
CA ARG A 83 -6.84 -2.17 -6.34
C ARG A 83 -5.63 -2.46 -5.48
N ILE A 84 -4.63 -3.06 -6.10
CA ILE A 84 -3.31 -3.30 -5.53
C ILE A 84 -2.28 -2.76 -6.52
N GLU A 85 -1.37 -1.93 -6.05
CA GLU A 85 -0.21 -1.48 -6.81
C GLU A 85 1.03 -1.63 -5.95
N HIS A 86 1.88 -2.57 -6.32
CA HIS A 86 3.19 -2.75 -5.69
C HIS A 86 4.28 -2.76 -6.75
N SER A 87 5.52 -2.64 -6.31
CA SER A 87 6.66 -3.07 -7.13
C SER A 87 6.44 -4.49 -7.66
N LYS A 88 6.88 -4.80 -8.89
CA LYS A 88 6.74 -6.08 -9.64
C LYS A 88 7.24 -7.37 -8.94
N LEU A 89 7.48 -7.34 -7.65
CA LEU A 89 8.04 -8.39 -6.82
C LEU A 89 7.03 -9.42 -6.32
N LEU A 90 5.74 -9.11 -6.43
CA LEU A 90 4.65 -9.89 -5.81
C LEU A 90 3.69 -10.49 -6.85
N ASP A 91 4.05 -10.44 -8.14
CA ASP A 91 3.33 -11.12 -9.24
C ASP A 91 3.83 -12.55 -9.47
#